data_AF-A0A518DWM6-F1
#
_entry.id   AF-A0A518DWM6-F1
#
_cell.length_a   1.000
_cell.length_b   1.000
_cell.length_c   1.000
_cell.angle_alpha   90.00
_cell.angle_beta   90.00
_cell.angle_gamma   90.00
#
_symmetry.space_group_name_H-M   'P 1'
#
loop_
_entity.id
_entity.type
_entity.pdbx_description
1 polymer ?
#
loop_
_entity_poly.entity_id
_entity_poly.type
_entity_poly.pdbx_seq_one_letter_code
_entity_poly.pdbx_strand_id
1 'polypeptide(L)'
;MGFIPKDSRWYLADVVLEHRIDGDLQNVVHVNTHLVEAGSPDEAYSKALALGHSGENEYENTDGQHVRTLFRGLRELSVIHEPLGDGAELMYTEQVGIPEERLRSWGRPRESLAVFAPITDKRDAPNYLPHMFKTLVDGESASSEQAEPGAAPDGPI
;
A
#
# COMPACT_ATOMS: atom_id res chain seq x y z
N MET A 1 -10.87 -13.78 21.70
CA MET A 1 -11.57 -13.96 20.42
C MET A 1 -12.17 -12.63 20.03
N GLY A 2 -11.93 -12.16 18.81
CA GLY A 2 -12.62 -10.98 18.28
C GLY A 2 -14.10 -11.28 18.11
N PHE A 3 -14.96 -10.35 18.51
CA PHE A 3 -16.41 -10.44 18.27
C PHE A 3 -16.70 -10.10 16.81
N ILE A 4 -17.25 -11.01 16.01
CA ILE A 4 -17.63 -10.71 14.63
C ILE A 4 -19.13 -10.38 14.58
N PRO A 5 -19.52 -9.14 14.23
CA PRO A 5 -20.92 -8.80 14.03
C PRO A 5 -21.56 -9.70 12.98
N LYS A 6 -22.83 -10.08 13.16
CA LYS A 6 -23.55 -11.04 12.30
C LYS A 6 -23.61 -10.63 10.82
N ASP A 7 -23.49 -9.34 10.53
CA ASP A 7 -23.58 -8.78 9.18
C ASP A 7 -22.26 -8.10 8.73
N SER A 8 -21.16 -8.32 9.46
CA SER A 8 -19.85 -7.79 9.04
C SER A 8 -19.39 -8.50 7.77
N ARG A 9 -19.17 -7.70 6.72
CA ARG A 9 -18.75 -8.16 5.40
C ARG A 9 -17.34 -7.71 5.05
N TRP A 10 -16.74 -6.83 5.83
CA TRP A 10 -15.46 -6.20 5.52
C TRP A 10 -14.40 -6.57 6.53
N TYR A 11 -13.20 -6.85 6.02
CA TYR A 11 -12.03 -7.21 6.80
C TYR A 11 -10.84 -6.36 6.31
N LEU A 12 -9.89 -6.09 7.19
CA LEU A 12 -8.59 -5.56 6.85
C LEU A 12 -7.56 -6.69 6.92
N ALA A 13 -6.74 -6.81 5.88
CA ALA A 13 -5.67 -7.80 5.81
C ALA A 13 -4.33 -7.12 5.56
N ASP A 14 -3.37 -7.31 6.45
CA ASP A 14 -2.00 -6.85 6.24
C ASP A 14 -1.18 -7.94 5.54
N VAL A 15 -0.96 -7.76 4.24
CA VAL A 15 -0.20 -8.67 3.38
C VAL A 15 1.28 -8.30 3.41
N VAL A 16 2.16 -9.24 3.75
CA VAL A 16 3.61 -9.02 3.82
C VAL A 16 4.29 -9.50 2.55
N LEU A 17 4.91 -8.58 1.82
CA LEU A 17 5.71 -8.85 0.63
C LEU A 17 7.17 -8.46 0.87
N GLU A 18 8.09 -9.35 0.54
CA GLU A 18 9.53 -9.09 0.63
C GLU A 18 10.13 -8.95 -0.77
N HIS A 19 10.79 -7.82 -1.03
CA HIS A 19 11.54 -7.55 -2.24
C HIS A 19 13.04 -7.81 -1.99
N ARG A 20 13.66 -8.62 -2.85
CA ARG A 20 15.09 -8.94 -2.80
C ARG A 20 15.75 -8.69 -4.14
N ILE A 21 16.95 -8.12 -4.10
CA ILE A 21 17.85 -8.04 -5.24
C ILE A 21 18.87 -9.18 -5.11
N ASP A 22 19.15 -9.89 -6.19
CA ASP A 22 20.13 -10.98 -6.17
C ASP A 22 21.51 -10.46 -5.78
N GLY A 23 22.12 -11.08 -4.75
CA GLY A 23 23.43 -10.72 -4.24
C GLY A 23 23.45 -9.57 -3.22
N ASP A 24 22.32 -8.90 -2.98
CA ASP A 24 22.19 -7.92 -1.90
C ASP A 24 21.83 -8.61 -0.57
N LEU A 25 22.41 -8.14 0.54
CA LEU A 25 22.10 -8.63 1.89
C LEU A 25 20.86 -7.97 2.47
N GLN A 26 20.45 -6.82 1.93
CA GLN A 26 19.29 -6.06 2.38
C GLN A 26 18.06 -6.42 1.54
N ASN A 27 16.90 -6.40 2.21
CA ASN A 27 15.59 -6.54 1.60
C ASN A 27 14.77 -5.27 1.87
N VAL A 28 13.70 -5.10 1.09
CA VAL A 28 12.61 -4.17 1.44
C VAL A 28 11.36 -4.98 1.70
N VAL A 29 10.70 -4.70 2.82
CA VAL A 29 9.45 -5.35 3.20
C VAL A 29 8.32 -4.35 3.07
N HIS A 30 7.33 -4.70 2.25
CA HIS A 30 6.06 -4.00 2.17
C HIS A 30 5.05 -4.71 3.07
N VAL A 31 4.31 -3.93 3.85
CA VAL A 31 3.11 -4.42 4.53
C VAL A 31 1.93 -3.63 3.98
N ASN A 32 1.17 -4.29 3.13
CA ASN A 32 0.07 -3.69 2.41
C ASN A 32 -1.24 -4.03 3.13
N THR A 33 -1.94 -3.00 3.61
CA THR A 33 -3.27 -3.17 4.20
C THR A 33 -4.32 -3.19 3.09
N HIS A 34 -5.03 -4.31 2.94
CA HIS A 34 -6.10 -4.50 1.96
C HIS A 34 -7.47 -4.55 2.64
N LEU A 35 -8.46 -3.92 2.01
CA LEU A 35 -9.86 -4.13 2.33
C LEU A 35 -10.35 -5.40 1.61
N VAL A 36 -10.93 -6.33 2.37
CA VAL A 36 -11.40 -7.63 1.88
C VAL A 36 -12.88 -7.79 2.19
N GLU A 37 -13.70 -7.95 1.15
CA GLU A 37 -15.10 -8.36 1.35
C GLU A 37 -15.18 -9.87 1.54
N ALA A 38 -15.84 -10.36 2.58
CA ALA A 38 -16.05 -11.78 2.84
C ALA A 38 -17.27 -12.02 3.74
N GLY A 39 -17.94 -13.16 3.58
CA GLY A 39 -19.03 -13.60 4.45
C GLY A 39 -18.57 -14.30 5.73
N SER A 40 -17.28 -14.64 5.85
CA SER A 40 -16.70 -15.28 7.03
C SER A 40 -15.20 -14.97 7.17
N PRO A 41 -14.61 -15.17 8.36
CA PRO A 41 -13.16 -15.04 8.55
C PRO A 41 -12.34 -15.99 7.67
N ASP A 42 -12.82 -17.21 7.45
CA ASP A 42 -12.10 -18.20 6.62
C ASP A 42 -12.07 -17.79 5.14
N GLU A 43 -13.16 -17.19 4.64
CA GLU A 43 -13.20 -16.62 3.30
C GLU A 43 -12.29 -15.39 3.21
N ALA A 44 -12.29 -14.52 4.22
CA ALA A 44 -11.42 -13.35 4.29
C ALA A 44 -9.93 -13.76 4.27
N TYR A 45 -9.56 -14.76 5.07
CA TYR A 45 -8.23 -15.33 5.12
C TYR A 45 -7.80 -15.88 3.76
N SER A 46 -8.67 -16.68 3.13
CA SER A 46 -8.41 -17.28 1.82
C SER A 46 -8.20 -16.21 0.74
N LYS A 47 -9.03 -15.15 0.73
CA LYS A 47 -8.89 -14.00 -0.17
C LYS A 47 -7.61 -13.21 0.09
N ALA A 48 -7.25 -13.00 1.34
CA ALA A 48 -6.01 -12.30 1.72
C ALA A 48 -4.76 -13.09 1.30
N LEU A 49 -4.75 -14.42 1.43
CA LEU A 49 -3.67 -15.26 0.89
C LEU A 49 -3.56 -15.13 -0.63
N ALA A 50 -4.69 -15.13 -1.35
CA ALA A 50 -4.69 -14.96 -2.80
C ALA A 50 -4.13 -13.59 -3.22
N LEU A 51 -4.44 -12.52 -2.48
CA LEU A 51 -3.82 -11.20 -2.67
C LEU A 51 -2.30 -11.26 -2.49
N GLY A 52 -1.83 -11.92 -1.41
CA GLY A 52 -0.40 -12.15 -1.17
C GLY A 52 0.30 -12.84 -2.33
N HIS A 53 -0.21 -14.00 -2.75
CA HIS A 53 0.33 -14.75 -3.88
C HIS A 53 0.28 -13.97 -5.20
N SER A 54 -0.77 -13.17 -5.43
CA SER A 54 -0.85 -12.33 -6.63
C SER A 54 0.19 -11.20 -6.66
N GLY A 55 0.73 -10.82 -5.49
CA GLY A 55 1.81 -9.84 -5.36
C GLY A 55 3.21 -10.42 -5.58
N GLU A 56 3.35 -11.74 -5.68
CA GLU A 56 4.62 -12.38 -6.02
C GLU A 56 4.95 -12.13 -7.49
N ASN A 57 6.16 -11.63 -7.75
CA ASN A 57 6.62 -11.35 -9.10
C ASN A 57 8.15 -11.28 -9.17
N GLU A 58 8.66 -11.20 -10.39
CA GLU A 58 10.04 -10.89 -10.68
C GLU A 58 10.09 -9.76 -11.71
N TYR A 59 11.03 -8.83 -11.56
CA TYR A 59 11.21 -7.70 -12.46
C TYR A 59 12.63 -7.17 -12.41
N GLU A 60 13.06 -6.46 -13.45
CA GLU A 60 14.30 -5.69 -13.42
C GLU A 60 14.04 -4.30 -12.82
N ASN A 61 14.93 -3.81 -11.96
CA ASN A 61 14.88 -2.44 -11.48
C ASN A 61 15.46 -1.45 -12.52
N THR A 62 15.42 -0.13 -12.24
CA THR A 62 15.97 0.88 -13.18
C THR A 62 17.48 0.82 -13.37
N ASP A 63 18.18 0.10 -12.49
CA ASP A 63 19.63 -0.16 -12.55
C ASP A 63 19.95 -1.47 -13.29
N GLY A 64 18.93 -2.18 -13.78
CA GLY A 64 19.07 -3.45 -14.51
C GLY A 64 19.35 -4.66 -13.61
N GLN A 65 19.10 -4.56 -12.31
CA GLN A 65 19.23 -5.68 -11.37
C GLN A 65 17.91 -6.45 -11.27
N HIS A 66 18.02 -7.77 -11.14
CA HIS A 66 16.85 -8.64 -10.95
C HIS A 66 16.32 -8.53 -9.52
N VAL A 67 15.02 -8.25 -9.41
CA VAL A 67 14.28 -8.17 -8.16
C VAL A 67 13.27 -9.30 -8.11
N ARG A 68 13.21 -10.01 -6.98
CA ARG A 68 12.16 -10.98 -6.67
C ARG A 68 11.30 -10.47 -5.51
N THR A 69 9.98 -10.48 -5.71
CA THR A 69 8.99 -10.24 -4.66
C THR A 69 8.42 -11.56 -4.18
N LEU A 70 8.46 -11.78 -2.86
CA LEU A 70 8.03 -13.02 -2.21
C LEU A 70 6.92 -12.74 -1.21
N PHE A 71 5.87 -13.57 -1.23
CA PHE A 71 4.83 -13.50 -0.21
C PHE A 71 5.30 -14.17 1.07
N ARG A 72 5.21 -13.46 2.20
CA ARG A 72 5.67 -13.93 3.52
C ARG A 72 4.55 -14.27 4.49
N GLY A 73 3.30 -14.16 4.06
CA GLY A 73 2.13 -14.40 4.90
C GLY A 73 1.39 -13.11 5.28
N LEU A 74 0.38 -13.27 6.14
CA LEU A 74 -0.40 -12.17 6.67
C LEU A 74 0.15 -11.77 8.05
N ARG A 75 0.33 -10.46 8.27
CA ARG A 75 0.69 -9.91 9.59
C ARG A 75 -0.53 -9.80 10.50
N GLU A 76 -1.67 -9.42 9.94
CA GLU A 76 -2.91 -9.13 10.64
C GLU A 76 -4.11 -9.45 9.74
N LEU A 77 -5.22 -9.87 10.34
CA LEU A 77 -6.52 -10.04 9.68
C LEU A 77 -7.64 -9.72 10.67
N SER A 78 -8.20 -8.52 10.56
CA SER A 78 -9.24 -8.02 11.46
C SER A 78 -10.55 -7.78 10.73
N VAL A 79 -11.67 -7.93 11.44
CA VAL A 79 -12.99 -7.56 10.91
C VAL A 79 -13.25 -6.07 11.16
N ILE A 80 -13.92 -5.41 10.22
CA ILE A 80 -14.44 -4.05 10.42
C ILE A 80 -15.83 -4.16 11.06
N HIS A 81 -15.99 -3.58 12.24
CA HIS A 81 -17.22 -3.68 13.02
C HIS A 81 -18.28 -2.65 12.62
N GLU A 82 -17.86 -1.52 12.04
CA GLU A 82 -18.74 -0.44 11.63
C GLU A 82 -19.00 -0.45 10.11
N PRO A 83 -20.14 0.08 9.65
CA PRO A 83 -20.33 0.35 8.23
C PRO A 83 -19.26 1.32 7.70
N LEU A 84 -18.76 1.07 6.49
CA LEU A 84 -17.80 1.98 5.86
C LEU A 84 -18.48 3.33 5.57
N GLY A 85 -17.88 4.39 6.08
CA GLY A 85 -18.37 5.76 5.96
C GLY A 85 -17.39 6.76 6.56
N ASP A 86 -17.73 8.05 6.45
CA ASP A 86 -16.95 9.10 7.13
C ASP A 86 -16.97 8.85 8.65
N GLY A 87 -15.79 8.92 9.26
CA GLY A 87 -15.60 8.67 10.69
C GLY A 87 -15.68 7.20 11.14
N ALA A 88 -15.86 6.24 10.23
CA ALA A 88 -15.93 4.83 10.59
C ALA A 88 -14.60 4.29 11.16
N GLU A 89 -14.67 3.56 12.27
CA GLU A 89 -13.53 2.85 12.83
C GLU A 89 -13.22 1.59 12.02
N LEU A 90 -12.04 1.57 11.37
CA LEU A 90 -11.62 0.43 10.56
C LEU A 90 -10.89 -0.65 11.38
N MET A 91 -10.23 -0.27 12.47
CA MET A 91 -9.49 -1.17 13.36
C MET A 91 -9.29 -0.51 14.73
N TYR A 92 -9.37 -1.31 15.79
CA TYR A 92 -9.07 -0.92 17.16
C TYR A 92 -7.93 -1.77 17.73
N THR A 93 -7.06 -1.17 18.55
CA THR A 93 -6.07 -1.89 19.35
C THR A 93 -6.09 -1.37 20.78
N GLU A 94 -5.99 -2.28 21.75
CA GLU A 94 -5.97 -1.94 23.18
C GLU A 94 -4.61 -2.27 23.78
N GLN A 95 -4.06 -1.34 24.59
CA GLN A 95 -2.89 -1.62 25.41
C GLN A 95 -3.12 -1.08 26.83
N VAL A 96 -2.83 -1.89 27.85
CA VAL A 96 -3.03 -1.55 29.26
C VAL A 96 -1.69 -1.20 29.91
N GLY A 97 -1.69 -0.20 30.80
CA GLY A 97 -0.52 0.14 31.61
C GLY A 97 0.60 0.86 30.86
N ILE A 98 0.27 1.58 29.78
CA ILE A 98 1.25 2.34 29.02
C ILE A 98 1.71 3.56 29.84
N PRO A 99 3.03 3.73 30.09
CA PRO A 99 3.54 4.90 30.77
C PRO A 99 3.21 6.20 30.02
N GLU A 100 2.91 7.26 30.77
CA GLU A 100 2.55 8.58 30.22
C GLU A 100 3.60 9.11 29.22
N GLU A 101 4.88 8.88 29.49
CA GLU A 101 5.98 9.25 28.58
C GLU A 101 5.87 8.57 27.21
N ARG A 102 5.41 7.31 27.17
CA ARG A 102 5.21 6.55 25.94
C ARG A 102 3.90 6.96 25.25
N LEU A 103 2.84 7.28 25.98
CA LEU A 103 1.59 7.78 25.40
C LEU A 103 1.80 9.11 24.67
N ARG A 104 2.63 10.00 25.23
CA ARG A 104 2.97 11.29 24.60
C ARG A 104 3.63 11.16 23.24
N SER A 105 4.33 10.06 22.98
CA SER A 105 4.98 9.83 21.68
C SER A 105 4.04 9.29 20.60
N TRP A 106 2.80 8.90 20.94
CA TRP A 106 1.83 8.39 19.96
C TRP A 106 1.23 9.51 19.12
N GLY A 107 1.00 10.68 19.74
CA GLY A 107 0.61 11.90 19.03
C GLY A 107 1.79 12.42 18.22
N ARG A 108 1.61 12.53 16.90
CA ARG A 108 2.64 13.04 15.98
C ARG A 108 2.32 14.48 15.57
N PRO A 109 3.33 15.36 15.42
CA PRO A 109 3.10 16.67 14.81
C PRO A 109 2.60 16.50 13.38
N ARG A 110 1.75 17.43 12.93
CA ARG A 110 1.06 17.39 11.63
C ARG A 110 2.03 17.11 10.48
N GLU A 111 3.14 17.80 10.44
CA GLU A 111 4.16 17.73 9.38
C GLU A 111 4.87 16.37 9.33
N SER A 112 4.70 15.54 10.35
CA SER A 112 5.25 14.18 10.39
C SER A 112 4.21 13.09 10.08
N LEU A 113 2.93 13.43 9.93
CA LEU A 113 1.93 12.47 9.46
C LEU A 113 2.22 12.16 7.99
N ALA A 114 2.10 10.89 7.59
CA ALA A 114 2.56 10.40 6.28
C ALA A 114 2.02 11.19 5.08
N VAL A 115 0.80 11.72 5.16
CA VAL A 115 0.17 12.54 4.11
C VAL A 115 0.80 13.94 3.96
N PHE A 116 1.43 14.47 5.02
CA PHE A 116 2.08 15.79 5.03
C PHE A 116 3.61 15.71 5.04
N ALA A 117 4.17 14.54 5.36
CA ALA A 117 5.61 14.34 5.44
C ALA A 117 6.26 14.50 4.05
N PRO A 118 7.44 15.14 3.96
CA PRO A 118 8.16 15.23 2.70
C PRO A 118 8.57 13.84 2.21
N ILE A 119 8.54 13.65 0.89
CA ILE A 119 9.14 12.47 0.28
C ILE A 119 10.66 12.60 0.45
N THR A 120 11.24 11.75 1.30
CA THR A 120 12.68 11.73 1.53
C THR A 120 13.34 10.68 0.65
N ASP A 121 14.35 11.08 -0.13
CA ASP A 121 15.21 10.12 -0.83
C ASP A 121 15.99 9.30 0.20
N LYS A 122 15.74 7.98 0.21
CA LYS A 122 16.60 7.04 0.94
C LYS A 122 17.85 6.78 0.09
N ARG A 123 18.78 7.72 0.08
CA ARG A 123 19.98 7.69 -0.79
C ARG A 123 20.90 6.48 -0.56
N ASP A 124 20.76 5.80 0.57
CA ASP A 124 21.60 4.64 0.94
C ASP A 124 20.83 3.30 0.93
N ALA A 125 19.61 3.24 0.39
CA ALA A 125 18.83 2.01 0.28
C ALA A 125 18.98 1.38 -1.12
N PRO A 126 18.91 0.03 -1.25
CA PRO A 126 18.90 -0.61 -2.56
C PRO A 126 17.69 -0.14 -3.38
N ASN A 127 17.89 -0.04 -4.69
CA ASN A 127 16.87 0.45 -5.59
C ASN A 127 15.88 -0.66 -5.97
N TYR A 128 14.62 -0.55 -5.56
CA TYR A 128 13.57 -1.50 -5.93
C TYR A 128 12.59 -0.94 -6.96
N LEU A 129 12.88 0.22 -7.55
CA LEU A 129 12.00 0.87 -8.52
C LEU A 129 11.96 0.05 -9.83
N PRO A 130 10.79 -0.45 -10.26
CA PRO A 130 10.69 -1.24 -11.48
C PRO A 130 11.17 -0.49 -12.73
N HIS A 131 11.78 -1.21 -13.67
CA HIS A 131 12.34 -0.67 -14.92
C HIS A 131 11.33 0.15 -15.74
N MET A 132 10.04 -0.16 -15.67
CA MET A 132 8.99 0.62 -16.35
C MET A 132 8.95 2.11 -15.96
N PHE A 133 9.54 2.47 -14.81
CA PHE A 133 9.65 3.85 -14.35
C PHE A 133 10.96 4.52 -14.77
N LYS A 134 11.83 3.84 -15.53
CA LYS A 134 13.13 4.37 -15.95
C LYS A 134 13.00 5.71 -16.70
N THR A 135 12.00 5.86 -17.56
CA THR A 135 11.73 7.13 -18.27
C THR A 135 11.39 8.29 -17.34
N LEU A 136 10.71 8.03 -16.22
CA LEU A 136 10.43 9.05 -15.19
C LEU A 136 11.68 9.42 -14.39
N VAL A 137 12.59 8.47 -14.18
CA VAL A 137 13.87 8.70 -13.49
C VAL A 137 14.85 9.45 -14.37
N ASP A 138 14.91 9.09 -15.66
CA ASP A 138 15.86 9.64 -16.62
C ASP A 138 15.44 11.04 -17.13
N GLY A 139 14.29 11.56 -16.67
CA GLY A 139 13.87 12.95 -16.91
C GLY A 139 13.35 13.23 -18.33
N GLU A 140 12.98 12.20 -19.10
CA GLU A 140 12.28 12.39 -20.36
C GLU A 140 10.82 12.76 -20.06
N SER A 141 10.59 14.04 -19.85
CA SER A 141 9.26 14.63 -19.92
C SER A 141 8.65 14.26 -21.26
N ALA A 142 7.61 13.43 -21.27
CA ALA A 142 6.80 13.19 -22.45
C ALA A 142 6.34 14.55 -22.97
N SER A 143 6.95 14.99 -24.08
CA SER A 143 6.51 16.14 -24.84
C SER A 143 5.05 15.91 -25.18
N SER A 144 4.18 16.77 -24.65
CA SER A 144 2.79 16.86 -25.08
C SER A 144 2.77 17.37 -26.52
N GLU A 145 2.88 16.45 -27.48
CA GLU A 145 2.66 16.75 -28.89
C GLU A 145 1.16 16.79 -29.19
N GLN A 146 0.69 18.03 -29.40
CA GLN A 146 -0.32 18.44 -30.38
C GLN A 146 -1.72 17.82 -30.27
N ALA A 147 -2.62 18.53 -29.57
CA ALA A 147 -4.02 18.56 -29.94
C ALA A 147 -4.25 19.77 -30.85
N GLU A 148 -4.51 19.52 -32.13
CA GLU A 148 -4.98 20.55 -33.07
C GLU A 148 -6.30 21.17 -32.59
N PRO A 149 -6.53 22.49 -32.79
CA PRO A 149 -7.82 23.10 -32.51
C PRO A 149 -8.82 22.69 -33.61
N GLY A 150 -9.66 21.69 -33.31
CA GLY A 150 -10.80 21.31 -34.11
C GLY A 150 -11.79 22.47 -34.27
N ALA A 151 -12.04 22.84 -35.51
CA ALA A 151 -12.98 23.87 -35.94
C ALA A 151 -14.39 23.68 -35.37
N ALA A 152 -14.98 24.77 -34.87
CA ALA A 152 -16.40 24.84 -34.56
C ALA A 152 -17.22 24.96 -35.86
N PRO A 153 -18.28 24.15 -36.05
CA PRO A 153 -19.27 24.45 -37.08
C PRO A 153 -20.26 25.51 -36.58
N ASP A 154 -20.29 26.64 -37.28
CA ASP A 154 -21.39 27.60 -37.26
C ASP A 154 -22.71 26.90 -37.60
N GLY A 155 -23.72 27.06 -36.73
CA GLY A 155 -25.11 26.72 -37.00
C GLY A 155 -26.00 27.93 -36.76
N PRO A 156 -26.85 28.35 -37.72
CA PRO A 156 -27.64 29.58 -37.58
C PRO A 156 -29.00 29.35 -36.90
N ILE A 157 -29.34 30.34 -36.06
CA ILE A 157 -30.65 30.81 -35.54
C ILE A 157 -31.65 29.76 -35.05
#